data_AF-A0A9P1NY74-F1
#
_entry.id   AF-A0A9P1NY74-F1
#
_cell.length_a   1.000
_cell.length_b   1.000
_cell.length_c   1.000
_cell.angle_alpha   90.00
_cell.angle_beta   90.00
_cell.angle_gamma   90.00
#
_symmetry.space_group_name_H-M   'P 1'
#
loop_
_entity.id
_entity.type
_entity.pdbx_description
1 polymer ?
#
loop_
_entity_poly.entity_id
_entity_poly.type
_entity_poly.pdbx_seq_one_letter_code
_entity_poly.pdbx_strand_id
1 'polypeptide(L)'
;MNLSRILRETSKQNHYDGCGFQNPAGMKKAGMGIPTIQDRAKQALVKSALEPEWESRFEGTSYGFRPGRSAQDAIARIYLCINHSDYYVLDADIACETFRSEIGLQCLK
;
A
#
# COMPACT_ATOMS: atom_id res chain seq x y z
N MET A 1 12.37 -11.00 24.47
CA MET A 1 11.95 -9.66 24.00
C MET A 1 10.48 -9.71 23.64
N ASN A 2 9.61 -9.00 24.38
CA ASN A 2 8.17 -9.02 24.16
C ASN A 2 7.79 -8.08 23.00
N LEU A 3 7.58 -8.63 21.82
CA LEU A 3 7.14 -7.91 20.61
C LEU A 3 5.86 -7.07 20.85
N SER A 4 5.00 -7.51 21.76
CA SER A 4 3.77 -6.81 22.17
C SER A 4 3.99 -5.45 22.83
N ARG A 5 5.14 -5.24 23.49
CA ARG A 5 5.48 -3.96 24.15
C ARG A 5 6.03 -2.95 23.14
N ILE A 6 6.83 -3.41 22.18
CA ILE A 6 7.37 -2.59 21.09
C ILE A 6 6.22 -2.05 20.22
N LEU A 7 5.26 -2.91 19.85
CA LEU A 7 4.10 -2.48 19.06
C LEU A 7 3.19 -1.48 19.80
N ARG A 8 3.04 -1.60 21.13
CA ARG A 8 2.30 -0.61 21.94
C ARG A 8 3.03 0.73 22.07
N GLU A 9 4.37 0.72 22.11
CA GLU A 9 5.14 1.96 22.15
C GLU A 9 5.17 2.68 20.79
N THR A 10 5.04 1.96 19.67
CA THR A 10 4.89 2.56 18.34
C THR A 10 3.55 3.25 18.09
N SER A 11 2.54 3.09 18.95
CA SER A 11 1.21 3.68 18.74
C SER A 11 1.07 5.12 19.27
N LYS A 12 2.09 5.68 19.94
CA LYS A 12 2.11 7.11 20.26
C LYS A 12 2.46 7.87 18.97
N GLN A 13 1.43 8.31 18.24
CA GLN A 13 1.59 9.09 17.03
C GLN A 13 2.30 10.41 17.34
N ASN A 14 3.50 10.58 16.79
CA ASN A 14 4.19 11.87 16.77
C ASN A 14 3.46 12.80 15.78
N HIS A 15 3.41 14.09 16.08
CA HIS A 15 2.93 15.09 15.13
C HIS A 15 3.89 15.13 13.93
N TYR A 16 3.37 14.93 12.73
CA TYR A 16 4.17 14.96 11.51
C TYR A 16 4.19 16.37 10.94
N ASP A 17 5.38 16.88 10.64
CA ASP A 17 5.51 18.16 9.94
C ASP A 17 4.98 18.00 8.51
N GLY A 18 3.91 18.73 8.19
CA GLY A 18 3.29 18.69 6.88
C GLY A 18 4.12 19.44 5.85
N CYS A 19 4.67 18.73 4.88
CA CYS A 19 5.28 19.37 3.71
C CYS A 19 4.17 19.71 2.69
N GLY A 20 4.05 21.00 2.36
CA GLY A 20 3.10 21.48 1.37
C GLY A 20 3.59 21.19 -0.06
N PHE A 21 3.32 19.97 -0.56
CA PHE A 21 3.52 19.65 -1.97
C PHE A 21 2.26 19.99 -2.78
N GLN A 22 2.42 20.68 -3.90
CA GLN A 22 1.32 20.96 -4.84
C GLN A 22 1.37 19.93 -5.97
N ASN A 23 0.27 19.21 -6.19
CA ASN A 23 0.14 18.30 -7.33
C ASN A 23 -0.04 19.14 -8.62
N PRO A 24 0.70 18.87 -9.72
CA PRO A 24 0.51 19.53 -11.01
C PRO A 24 -0.92 19.50 -11.56
N ALA A 25 -1.77 18.58 -11.08
CA ALA A 25 -3.19 18.48 -11.47
C ALA A 25 -4.15 19.45 -10.74
N GLY A 26 -3.67 20.37 -9.91
CA GLY A 26 -4.52 21.36 -9.20
C GLY A 26 -5.44 20.78 -8.12
N MET A 27 -5.31 19.49 -7.82
CA MET A 27 -6.06 18.81 -6.76
C MET A 27 -5.56 19.21 -5.37
N LYS A 28 -6.47 19.20 -4.38
CA LYS A 28 -6.25 19.63 -2.98
C LYS A 28 -4.87 19.19 -2.47
N LYS A 29 -4.17 20.10 -1.79
CA LYS A 29 -2.87 19.85 -1.12
C LYS A 29 -2.97 18.58 -0.27
N ALA A 30 -2.45 17.47 -0.77
CA ALA A 30 -2.12 16.33 0.07
C ALA A 30 -0.86 16.74 0.84
N GLY A 31 -1.05 17.29 2.04
CA GLY A 31 0.08 17.54 2.94
C GLY A 31 0.75 16.20 3.22
N MET A 32 1.97 16.00 2.70
CA MET A 32 2.73 14.80 3.00
C MET A 32 3.35 15.00 4.37
N GLY A 33 2.79 14.35 5.39
CA GLY A 33 3.39 14.32 6.72
C GLY A 33 4.69 13.56 6.64
N ILE A 34 5.83 14.23 6.82
CA ILE A 34 7.13 13.58 6.76
C ILE A 34 7.38 12.92 8.13
N PRO A 35 7.44 11.59 8.23
CA PRO A 35 7.77 10.92 9.47
C PRO A 35 9.22 11.15 9.89
N THR A 36 9.46 11.10 11.20
CA THR A 36 10.82 11.15 11.75
C THR A 36 11.67 9.97 11.23
N ILE A 37 12.99 10.08 11.28
CA ILE A 37 13.89 8.99 10.86
C ILE A 37 13.59 7.69 11.62
N GLN A 38 13.28 7.78 12.92
CA GLN A 38 12.95 6.62 13.74
C GLN A 38 11.65 5.96 13.29
N ASP A 39 10.64 6.75 12.94
CA ASP A 39 9.35 6.22 12.49
C ASP A 39 9.48 5.57 11.10
N ARG A 40 10.31 6.12 10.21
CA ARG A 40 10.66 5.47 8.93
C ARG A 40 11.37 4.13 9.13
N ALA A 41 12.31 4.05 10.07
CA ALA A 41 13.01 2.80 10.37
C ALA A 41 12.06 1.72 10.91
N LYS A 42 11.13 2.10 11.80
CA LYS A 42 10.08 1.20 12.31
C LYS A 42 9.14 0.74 11.20
N GLN A 43 8.69 1.66 10.33
CA GLN A 43 7.84 1.34 9.18
C GLN A 43 8.54 0.37 8.22
N ALA A 44 9.83 0.58 7.93
CA ALA A 44 10.61 -0.31 7.09
C ALA A 44 10.75 -1.70 7.71
N LEU A 45 11.00 -1.79 9.03
CA LEU A 45 11.10 -3.06 9.75
C LEU A 45 9.79 -3.86 9.70
N VAL A 46 8.66 -3.19 9.95
CA VAL A 46 7.34 -3.82 9.87
C VAL A 46 7.04 -4.27 8.44
N LYS A 47 7.37 -3.43 7.44
CA LYS A 47 7.19 -3.76 6.03
C LYS A 47 7.95 -5.03 5.65
N SER A 48 9.24 -5.12 5.98
CA SER A 48 10.06 -6.30 5.66
C SER A 48 9.61 -7.57 6.37
N ALA A 49 8.99 -7.46 7.55
CA ALA A 49 8.42 -8.62 8.25
C ALA A 49 7.12 -9.11 7.61
N LEU A 50 6.28 -8.20 7.11
CA LEU A 50 4.97 -8.53 6.53
C LEU A 50 5.07 -8.94 5.05
N GLU A 51 5.95 -8.32 4.25
CA GLU A 51 6.15 -8.64 2.83
C GLU A 51 6.13 -10.14 2.48
N PRO A 52 6.85 -11.05 3.17
CA PRO A 52 6.86 -12.47 2.81
C PRO A 52 5.53 -13.18 3.09
N GLU A 53 4.80 -12.79 4.15
CA GLU A 53 3.50 -13.39 4.45
C GLU A 53 2.47 -13.00 3.38
N TRP A 54 2.44 -11.74 3.00
CA TRP A 54 1.49 -11.22 2.03
C TRP A 54 1.80 -11.68 0.61
N GLU A 55 3.07 -11.85 0.25
CA GLU A 55 3.46 -12.38 -1.06
C GLU A 55 2.90 -13.79 -1.32
N SER A 56 2.81 -14.63 -0.28
CA SER A 56 2.21 -15.97 -0.39
C SER A 56 0.70 -15.95 -0.64
N ARG A 57 0.01 -14.87 -0.26
CA ARG A 57 -1.45 -14.74 -0.35
C ARG A 57 -1.92 -13.96 -1.58
N PHE A 58 -1.03 -13.21 -2.24
CA PHE A 58 -1.40 -12.39 -3.38
C PHE A 58 -1.73 -13.23 -4.63
N GLU A 59 -2.74 -12.80 -5.35
CA GLU A 59 -3.05 -13.36 -6.67
C GLU A 59 -1.94 -13.03 -7.68
N GLY A 60 -1.71 -13.95 -8.63
CA GLY A 60 -0.74 -13.76 -9.71
C GLY A 60 -1.05 -12.60 -10.65
N THR A 61 -2.29 -12.10 -10.64
CA THR A 61 -2.77 -10.95 -11.44
C THR A 61 -2.66 -9.61 -10.71
N SER A 62 -2.19 -9.59 -9.45
CA SER A 62 -1.94 -8.35 -8.70
C SER A 62 -0.54 -7.82 -8.97
N TYR A 63 -0.44 -6.62 -9.54
CA TYR A 63 0.82 -5.99 -9.93
C TYR A 63 1.19 -4.74 -9.10
N GLY A 64 0.25 -4.18 -8.34
CA GLY A 64 0.45 -2.93 -7.60
C GLY A 64 1.28 -3.10 -6.32
N PHE A 65 2.22 -2.18 -6.07
CA PHE A 65 2.99 -2.05 -4.82
C PHE A 65 3.79 -3.30 -4.39
N ARG A 66 4.17 -4.17 -5.34
CA ARG A 66 4.95 -5.39 -5.09
C ARG A 66 6.41 -5.22 -5.53
N PRO A 67 7.39 -5.79 -4.79
CA PRO A 67 8.76 -5.86 -5.28
C PRO A 67 8.84 -6.80 -6.51
N GLY A 68 9.61 -6.40 -7.53
CA GLY A 68 9.85 -7.22 -8.72
C GLY A 68 8.68 -7.34 -9.71
N ARG A 69 7.59 -6.58 -9.52
CA ARG A 69 6.48 -6.43 -10.48
C ARG A 69 6.33 -4.97 -10.85
N SER A 70 6.01 -4.70 -12.12
CA SER A 70 5.83 -3.33 -12.61
C SER A 70 4.48 -3.13 -13.31
N ALA A 71 4.14 -1.86 -13.54
CA ALA A 71 2.97 -1.51 -14.36
C ALA A 71 3.07 -2.03 -15.80
N GLN A 72 4.29 -2.24 -16.31
CA GLN A 72 4.49 -2.80 -17.65
C GLN A 72 4.06 -4.27 -17.73
N ASP A 73 4.29 -5.05 -16.67
CA ASP A 73 3.82 -6.44 -16.60
C ASP A 73 2.30 -6.52 -16.67
N ALA A 74 1.59 -5.59 -16.02
CA ALA A 74 0.13 -5.51 -16.07
C ALA A 74 -0.37 -5.22 -17.49
N ILE A 75 0.26 -4.28 -18.19
CA ILE A 75 -0.09 -3.93 -19.58
C ILE A 75 0.16 -5.12 -20.51
N ALA A 76 1.30 -5.81 -20.36
CA ALA A 76 1.61 -7.00 -21.15
C ALA A 76 0.58 -8.10 -20.93
N ARG A 77 0.11 -8.30 -19.69
CA ARG A 77 -0.94 -9.27 -19.38
C ARG A 77 -2.28 -8.88 -20.03
N ILE A 78 -2.67 -7.60 -19.94
CA ILE A 78 -3.90 -7.09 -20.57
C ILE A 78 -3.84 -7.29 -22.09
N TYR A 79 -2.70 -6.98 -22.72
CA TYR A 79 -2.50 -7.14 -24.16
C TYR A 79 -2.66 -8.61 -24.60
N LEU A 80 -2.06 -9.55 -23.86
CA LEU A 80 -2.24 -10.97 -24.12
C LEU A 80 -3.69 -11.43 -23.98
N CYS A 81 -4.41 -10.92 -22.97
CA CYS A 81 -5.81 -11.28 -22.75
C CYS A 81 -6.73 -10.76 -23.88
N ILE A 82 -6.52 -9.52 -24.34
CA ILE A 82 -7.41 -8.89 -25.33
C ILE A 82 -7.19 -9.45 -26.75
N ASN A 83 -6.02 -9.98 -27.06
CA ASN A 83 -5.67 -10.43 -28.42
C ASN A 83 -6.41 -11.69 -28.93
N HIS A 84 -7.31 -12.28 -28.13
CA HIS A 84 -7.99 -13.54 -28.45
C HIS A 84 -9.47 -13.41 -28.85
N SER A 85 -10.17 -12.31 -28.52
CA SER A 85 -11.57 -12.06 -28.91
C SER A 85 -12.02 -10.62 -28.57
N ASP A 86 -13.26 -10.26 -28.90
CA ASP A 86 -13.87 -9.01 -28.43
C ASP A 86 -14.17 -9.09 -26.92
N TYR A 87 -13.64 -8.14 -26.15
CA TYR A 87 -13.82 -8.06 -24.69
C TYR A 87 -14.39 -6.71 -24.28
N TYR A 88 -15.13 -6.71 -23.17
CA TYR A 88 -15.52 -5.49 -22.47
C TYR A 88 -14.58 -5.26 -21.29
N VAL A 89 -14.07 -4.04 -21.15
CA VAL A 89 -13.18 -3.63 -20.05
C VAL A 89 -13.99 -2.81 -19.04
N LEU A 90 -13.99 -3.26 -17.78
CA LEU A 90 -14.56 -2.51 -16.67
C LEU A 90 -13.45 -1.69 -16.01
N ASP A 91 -13.57 -0.37 -16.05
CA ASP A 91 -12.73 0.54 -15.28
C ASP A 91 -13.38 0.78 -13.91
N ALA A 92 -12.67 0.44 -12.84
CA ALA A 92 -13.17 0.53 -11.47
C ALA A 92 -12.06 1.03 -10.55
N ASP A 93 -12.37 2.05 -9.75
CA ASP A 93 -11.48 2.63 -8.76
C ASP A 93 -12.14 2.67 -7.37
N ILE A 94 -11.32 2.53 -6.32
CA ILE A 94 -11.77 2.52 -4.94
C ILE A 94 -11.47 3.89 -4.32
N ALA A 95 -12.50 4.53 -3.77
CA ALA A 95 -12.32 5.78 -3.04
C ALA A 95 -11.45 5.57 -1.78
N CYS A 96 -10.45 6.43 -1.60
CA CYS A 96 -9.45 6.34 -0.52
C CYS A 96 -10.05 6.38 0.91
N GLU A 97 -11.27 6.87 1.09
CA GLU A 97 -11.89 7.10 2.41
C GLU A 97 -12.39 5.82 3.10
N THR A 98 -12.37 4.65 2.44
CA THR A 98 -13.13 3.47 2.92
C THR A 98 -12.34 2.47 3.77
N PHE A 99 -11.11 2.74 4.19
CA PHE A 99 -10.33 1.79 5.00
C PHE A 99 -10.82 1.76 6.47
N ARG A 100 -11.84 0.94 6.74
CA ARG A 100 -12.38 0.72 8.09
C ARG A 100 -11.40 -0.12 8.91
N SER A 101 -11.01 0.39 10.08
CA SER A 101 -10.00 -0.21 10.98
C SER A 101 -10.34 -1.60 11.55
N GLU A 102 -11.54 -2.12 11.26
CA GLU A 102 -12.02 -3.42 11.73
C GLU A 102 -11.43 -4.61 10.96
N ILE A 103 -10.97 -4.44 9.71
CA ILE A 103 -10.56 -5.54 8.82
C ILE A 103 -9.17 -6.11 9.18
N GLY A 104 -8.32 -5.33 9.86
CA GLY A 104 -6.94 -5.74 10.19
C GLY A 104 -6.81 -6.77 11.31
N LEU A 105 -7.80 -6.91 12.21
CA LEU A 105 -7.69 -7.79 13.38
C LEU A 105 -8.01 -9.27 13.10
N GLN A 106 -8.65 -9.58 11.97
CA GLN A 106 -9.10 -10.95 11.68
C GLN A 106 -7.96 -11.84 11.12
N CYS A 107 -6.87 -11.26 10.60
CA CYS A 107 -5.75 -12.03 10.04
C CYS A 107 -4.63 -12.36 11.04
N LEU A 108 -4.74 -11.92 12.30
CA LEU A 108 -3.68 -12.03 13.32
C LEU A 108 -4.08 -12.90 14.53
N LYS A 109 -5.18 -13.66 14.41
CA LYS A 109 -5.60 -14.73 15.33
C LYS A 109 -5.65 -16.04 14.57
#